data_AF-A0A1V5SI19-F1
#
_entry.id   AF-A0A1V5SI19-F1
#
_cell.length_a   1.000
_cell.length_b   1.000
_cell.length_c   1.000
_cell.angle_alpha   90.00
_cell.angle_beta   90.00
_cell.angle_gamma   90.00
#
_symmetry.space_group_name_H-M   'P 1'
#
loop_
_entity.id
_entity.type
_entity.pdbx_description
1 polymer ?
#
loop_
_entity_poly.entity_id
_entity_poly.type
_entity_poly.pdbx_seq_one_letter_code
_entity_poly.pdbx_strand_id
1 'polypeptide(L)' 'MTGGGPNGATTTIIYYIYNNAFEWYHMGYAAAISWVLFLIIFVITVLKWRFYGRSVHYS' A
#
# COMPACT_ATOMS: atom_id res chain seq x y z
N MET A 1 13.41 12.71 17.29
CA MET A 1 12.62 13.73 16.57
C MET A 1 12.89 13.65 15.07
N THR A 2 12.34 12.65 14.39
CA THR A 2 12.02 12.64 12.95
C THR A 2 10.86 11.63 12.80
N GLY A 3 9.71 11.88 13.42
CA GLY A 3 8.83 12.93 12.92
C GLY A 3 8.38 12.63 11.49
N GLY A 4 8.20 11.33 11.16
CA GLY A 4 7.71 10.85 9.88
C GLY A 4 6.54 11.72 9.44
N GLY A 5 6.75 12.45 8.36
CA GLY A 5 5.86 13.51 7.93
C GLY A 5 4.44 13.01 7.62
N PRO A 6 3.51 13.93 7.28
CA PRO A 6 2.07 13.68 7.16
C PRO A 6 1.63 12.58 6.17
N ASN A 7 2.57 11.92 5.48
CA ASN A 7 2.37 10.76 4.63
C ASN A 7 2.80 9.44 5.30
N GLY A 8 2.64 9.33 6.63
CA GLY A 8 2.86 8.11 7.42
C GLY A 8 1.90 6.96 7.15
N ALA A 9 1.01 7.06 6.15
CA ALA A 9 0.07 6.00 5.80
C ALA A 9 0.80 4.69 5.42
N THR A 10 1.94 4.79 4.72
CA THR A 10 2.70 3.62 4.27
C THR A 10 3.51 3.00 5.40
N THR A 11 4.10 3.80 6.28
CA THR A 11 4.84 3.27 7.42
C THR A 11 3.91 2.70 8.48
N THR A 12 2.79 3.34 8.82
CA THR A 12 1.90 2.82 9.87
C THR A 12 1.16 1.55 9.43
N ILE A 13 0.64 1.47 8.21
CA ILE A 13 -0.08 0.26 7.76
C ILE A 13 0.87 -0.94 7.66
N ILE A 14 2.03 -0.77 7.01
CA ILE A 14 3.01 -1.86 6.88
C ILE A 14 3.57 -2.25 8.25
N TYR A 15 3.84 -1.28 9.12
CA TYR A 15 4.28 -1.53 10.49
C TYR A 15 3.22 -2.29 11.31
N TYR A 16 1.95 -1.96 11.14
CA TYR A 16 0.84 -2.66 11.80
C TYR A 16 0.68 -4.11 11.31
N ILE A 17 0.87 -4.35 10.01
CA ILE A 17 0.90 -5.70 9.43
C ILE A 17 2.09 -6.49 9.98
N TYR A 18 3.28 -5.88 10.03
CA TYR A 18 4.48 -6.51 10.57
C TYR A 18 4.28 -6.90 12.05
N ASN A 19 3.74 -5.99 12.85
CA ASN A 19 3.46 -6.24 14.25
C ASN A 19 2.42 -7.36 14.42
N ASN A 20 1.33 -7.35 13.64
CA ASN A 20 0.34 -8.44 13.68
C ASN A 20 0.89 -9.79 13.19
N ALA A 21 1.78 -9.79 12.19
CA ALA A 21 2.36 -11.01 11.63
C ALA A 21 3.36 -11.67 12.58
N PHE A 22 4.20 -10.87 13.25
CA PHE A 22 5.36 -11.35 14.02
C PHE A 22 5.19 -11.24 15.54
N GLU A 23 4.48 -10.23 16.03
CA GLU A 23 4.30 -10.01 17.47
C GLU A 23 3.06 -10.75 17.99
N TRP A 24 1.99 -10.84 17.18
CA TRP A 24 0.73 -11.51 17.55
C TRP A 24 0.60 -12.93 16.97
N TYR A 25 1.56 -13.38 16.15
CA TYR A 25 1.50 -14.63 15.38
C TYR A 25 0.22 -14.81 14.54
N HIS A 26 -0.51 -13.74 14.27
CA HIS A 26 -1.73 -13.74 13.46
C HIS A 26 -1.38 -13.59 11.97
N MET A 27 -0.62 -14.55 11.47
CA MET A 27 -0.09 -14.54 10.11
C MET A 27 -1.21 -14.52 9.06
N GLY A 28 -2.34 -15.18 9.33
CA GLY A 28 -3.52 -15.16 8.44
C GLY A 28 -4.18 -13.78 8.34
N TYR A 29 -4.30 -13.05 9.45
CA TYR A 29 -4.88 -11.71 9.47
C TYR A 29 -3.96 -10.69 8.79
N ALA A 30 -2.65 -10.79 9.04
CA ALA A 30 -1.64 -9.98 8.37
C ALA A 30 -1.60 -10.23 6.84
N ALA A 31 -1.76 -11.49 6.42
CA ALA A 31 -1.85 -11.85 5.00
C ALA A 31 -3.11 -11.27 4.34
N ALA A 32 -4.26 -11.29 5.02
CA ALA A 32 -5.50 -10.70 4.52
C ALA A 32 -5.35 -9.18 4.30
N ILE A 33 -4.76 -8.46 5.27
CA ILE A 33 -4.53 -7.01 5.14
C ILE A 33 -3.57 -6.71 3.97
N SER A 34 -2.52 -7.51 3.80
CA SER A 34 -1.57 -7.38 2.69
C SER A 34 -2.24 -7.59 1.33
N TRP A 35 -3.13 -8.58 1.21
CA TRP A 35 -3.90 -8.83 -0.02
C TRP A 35 -4.87 -7.71 -0.36
N VAL A 36 -5.54 -7.12 0.65
CA VAL A 36 -6.41 -5.96 0.44
C VAL A 36 -5.60 -4.75 -0.04
N LEU A 37 -4.44 -4.48 0.58
CA LEU A 37 -3.56 -3.41 0.16
C LEU A 37 -3.06 -3.61 -1.28
N PHE A 38 -2.69 -4.84 -1.62
CA PHE A 38 -2.30 -5.22 -2.98
C PHE A 38 -3.42 -4.94 -3.98
N LEU A 39 -4.66 -5.33 -3.69
CA LEU A 39 -5.81 -5.06 -4.55
C LEU A 39 -6.05 -3.55 -4.76
N ILE A 40 -5.92 -2.74 -3.70
CA ILE A 40 -6.04 -1.27 -3.82
C ILE A 40 -4.98 -0.73 -4.79
N ILE A 41 -3.72 -1.12 -4.61
CA ILE A 41 -2.62 -0.66 -5.47
C ILE A 41 -2.80 -1.20 -6.89
N PHE A 42 -3.25 -2.44 -7.05
CA PHE A 42 -3.51 -3.06 -8.33
C PHE A 42 -4.61 -2.32 -9.10
N VAL A 43 -5.73 -2.02 -8.44
CA VAL A 43 -6.82 -1.22 -9.03
C VAL A 43 -6.32 0.17 -9.43
N ILE A 44 -5.56 0.84 -8.56
CA ILE A 44 -4.95 2.15 -8.87
C ILE A 44 -4.00 2.03 -10.06
N THR A 45 -3.19 0.97 -10.13
CA THR A 45 -2.21 0.74 -11.20
C THR A 45 -2.92 0.49 -12.54
N VAL A 46 -3.99 -0.31 -12.55
CA VAL A 46 -4.82 -0.56 -13.73
C VAL A 46 -5.52 0.73 -14.16
N LEU A 47 -6.08 1.50 -13.22
CA LEU A 47 -6.65 2.82 -13.51
C LEU A 47 -5.59 3.74 -14.13
N LYS A 48 -4.42 3.86 -13.49
CA LYS A 48 -3.32 4.67 -14.01
C LYS A 48 -2.95 4.21 -15.41
N TRP A 49 -2.72 2.93 -15.65
CA TRP A 49 -2.35 2.45 -16.98
C TRP A 49 -3.42 2.76 -18.05
N ARG A 50 -4.70 2.68 -17.68
CA ARG A 50 -5.82 3.05 -18.55
C ARG A 50 -5.89 4.55 -18.86
N PHE A 51 -5.56 5.42 -17.90
CA PHE A 51 -5.59 6.88 -18.06
C PHE A 51 -4.29 7.45 -18.67
N TYR A 52 -3.12 6.93 -18.28
CA TYR A 52 -1.81 7.36 -18.75
C TYR A 52 -1.50 6.88 -20.19
N GLY A 53 -2.22 5.88 -20.71
CA GLY A 53 -2.08 5.42 -22.10
C GLY A 53 -2.57 6.39 -23.19
N ARG A 54 -3.04 7.61 -22.85
CA ARG A 54 -3.55 8.57 -23.84
C ARG A 54 -2.94 9.98 -23.82
N SER A 55 -2.12 10.34 -22.83
CA SER A 55 -1.62 11.73 -22.74
C SER A 55 -0.21 11.83 -22.19
N VAL A 56 0.76 11.20 -22.85
CA VAL A 56 2.16 11.67 -22.84
C VAL A 56 2.49 12.23 -24.22
N HIS A 57 1.76 13.27 -24.62
CA HIS A 57 2.31 14.26 -25.54
C HIS A 57 3.30 15.10 -24.71
N TYR A 58 4.57 14.71 -24.75
CA TYR A 58 5.64 15.66 -24.48
C TYR A 58 5.58 16.71 -25.61
N SER A 59 5.30 17.97 -25.25
CA SER A 59 5.60 19.13 -26.09
C SER A 59 6.88 19.79 -25.60
#